data_AF-A0A2U3YZ90-F1
#
_entry.id   AF-A0A2U3YZ90-F1
#
_cell.length_a   1.000
_cell.length_b   1.000
_cell.length_c   1.000
_cell.angle_alpha   90.00
_cell.angle_beta   90.00
_cell.angle_gamma   90.00
#
_symmetry.space_group_name_H-M   'P 1'
#
loop_
_entity.id
_entity.type
_entity.pdbx_description
1 polymer ?
#
loop_
_entity_poly.entity_id
_entity_poly.type
_entity_poly.pdbx_seq_one_letter_code
_entity_poly.pdbx_strand_id
1 'polypeptide(L)'
;MFRNVTAIHLHLAGVFQRKKAGTSLARCLHQTFAMAKRLPARRLDGIDHNPWVEFGKMASEYDVVNLGQGFPDFPPPDFAVQAFQNALSSDFMLNQYTKAFVSLSASPGALGHRPQGGPGGGRVRPF
;
A
#
# COMPACT_ATOMS: atom_id res chain seq x y z
N MET A 1 59.47 -52.69 -15.67
CA MET A 1 59.48 -53.79 -16.66
C MET A 1 58.11 -54.46 -16.66
N PHE A 2 57.69 -54.99 -17.82
CA PHE A 2 56.42 -55.70 -18.12
C PHE A 2 55.23 -54.78 -18.46
N ARG A 3 55.16 -54.23 -19.69
CA ARG A 3 54.86 -54.83 -21.02
C ARG A 3 53.35 -54.79 -21.33
N ASN A 4 53.03 -53.88 -22.26
CA ASN A 4 51.88 -53.92 -23.16
C ASN A 4 51.87 -55.20 -24.02
N VAL A 5 50.83 -55.32 -24.88
CA VAL A 5 50.61 -56.22 -26.03
C VAL A 5 49.71 -57.42 -25.64
N THR A 6 48.47 -57.57 -26.13
CA THR A 6 48.04 -57.87 -27.52
C THR A 6 46.50 -57.75 -27.54
N ALA A 7 45.86 -56.80 -28.21
CA ALA A 7 45.44 -56.84 -29.61
C ALA A 7 44.51 -58.03 -30.00
N ILE A 8 43.25 -57.71 -30.33
CA ILE A 8 42.54 -58.11 -31.57
C ILE A 8 41.99 -59.56 -31.65
N HIS A 9 40.64 -59.73 -31.65
CA HIS A 9 39.83 -60.23 -32.80
C HIS A 9 38.37 -60.63 -32.45
N LEU A 10 37.43 -59.82 -32.94
CA LEU A 10 36.20 -60.16 -33.69
C LEU A 10 35.53 -61.56 -33.53
N HIS A 11 34.28 -61.61 -33.03
CA HIS A 11 33.14 -62.31 -33.64
C HIS A 11 31.85 -61.99 -32.85
N LEU A 12 30.97 -61.10 -33.31
CA LEU A 12 29.88 -61.28 -34.28
C LEU A 12 28.83 -62.36 -33.93
N ALA A 13 27.57 -61.90 -33.89
CA ALA A 13 26.29 -62.60 -34.13
C ALA A 13 25.43 -63.04 -32.91
N GLY A 14 24.14 -62.65 -32.98
CA GLY A 14 23.04 -63.13 -32.13
C GLY A 14 22.30 -61.98 -31.42
N VAL A 15 21.58 -61.09 -32.11
CA VAL A 15 20.18 -61.25 -32.58
C VAL A 15 19.21 -61.65 -31.46
N PHE A 16 18.23 -60.76 -31.25
CA PHE A 16 16.93 -61.01 -30.61
C PHE A 16 16.92 -61.32 -29.11
N GLN A 17 16.36 -60.42 -28.31
CA GLN A 17 14.94 -60.52 -27.94
C GLN A 17 14.52 -59.29 -27.12
N ARG A 18 13.50 -58.64 -27.64
CA ARG A 18 12.60 -57.71 -26.99
C ARG A 18 11.96 -58.39 -25.78
N LYS A 19 11.95 -57.78 -24.59
CA LYS A 19 10.74 -57.65 -23.73
C LYS A 19 10.97 -56.95 -22.38
N LYS A 20 10.06 -56.01 -22.16
CA LYS A 20 9.37 -55.59 -20.93
C LYS A 20 10.09 -54.63 -19.97
N ALA A 21 9.39 -53.51 -19.81
CA ALA A 21 9.54 -52.49 -18.79
C ALA A 21 9.60 -53.09 -17.39
N GLY A 22 10.67 -52.75 -16.67
CA GLY A 22 10.76 -52.83 -15.22
C GLY A 22 10.58 -51.43 -14.66
N THR A 23 9.48 -51.23 -13.95
CA THR A 23 9.16 -50.08 -13.10
C THR A 23 10.19 -49.88 -11.98
N SER A 24 10.21 -48.63 -11.50
CA SER A 24 10.75 -48.16 -10.21
C SER A 24 12.17 -47.61 -10.24
N LEU A 25 12.26 -46.30 -10.46
CA LEU A 25 12.71 -45.39 -9.41
C LEU A 25 12.33 -43.97 -9.81
N ALA A 26 11.02 -43.70 -9.80
CA ALA A 26 10.56 -42.35 -9.51
C ALA A 26 11.03 -42.05 -8.08
N ARG A 27 12.26 -41.53 -7.96
CA ARG A 27 12.63 -40.74 -6.79
C ARG A 27 11.72 -39.53 -6.84
N CYS A 28 10.55 -39.69 -6.21
CA CYS A 28 9.82 -38.58 -5.64
C CYS A 28 10.79 -37.94 -4.65
N LEU A 29 11.63 -37.03 -5.16
CA LEU A 29 12.15 -35.97 -4.34
C LEU A 29 10.88 -35.27 -3.85
N HIS A 30 10.50 -35.55 -2.62
CA HIS A 30 9.66 -34.65 -1.86
C HIS A 30 10.35 -33.30 -2.00
N GLN A 31 9.86 -32.46 -2.91
CA GLN A 31 10.20 -31.06 -2.97
C GLN A 31 9.66 -30.52 -1.67
N THR A 32 10.48 -30.56 -0.62
CA THR A 32 10.30 -29.68 0.51
C THR A 32 10.37 -28.30 -0.14
N PHE A 33 9.21 -27.69 -0.35
CA PHE A 33 9.13 -26.27 -0.65
C PHE A 33 9.66 -25.60 0.61
N ALA A 34 10.98 -25.47 0.71
CA ALA A 34 11.59 -24.49 1.57
C ALA A 34 10.95 -23.17 1.13
N MET A 35 10.13 -22.59 1.99
CA MET A 35 9.54 -21.29 1.74
C MET A 35 10.70 -20.35 1.43
N ALA A 36 10.82 -19.94 0.16
CA ALA A 36 11.80 -18.96 -0.22
C ALA A 36 11.56 -17.74 0.67
N LYS A 37 12.60 -17.28 1.37
CA LYS A 37 12.51 -16.07 2.19
C LYS A 37 11.92 -14.98 1.29
N ARG A 38 10.79 -14.40 1.69
CA ARG A 38 10.18 -13.31 0.93
C ARG A 38 11.18 -12.15 0.95
N LEU A 39 11.78 -11.90 -0.21
CA LEU A 39 12.66 -10.76 -0.39
C LEU A 39 11.80 -9.51 -0.69
N PRO A 40 12.23 -8.32 -0.24
CA PRO A 40 11.59 -7.08 -0.65
C PRO A 40 11.46 -6.96 -2.17
N ALA A 41 10.43 -6.28 -2.63
CA ALA A 41 10.29 -5.98 -4.05
C ALA A 41 11.42 -5.04 -4.48
N ARG A 42 12.03 -5.30 -5.64
CA ARG A 42 13.14 -4.51 -6.20
C ARG A 42 12.87 -3.00 -6.28
N ARG A 43 11.60 -2.58 -6.38
CA ARG A 43 11.21 -1.16 -6.38
C ARG A 43 11.54 -0.43 -5.06
N LEU A 44 11.87 -1.17 -4.01
CA LEU A 44 12.25 -0.63 -2.70
C LEU A 44 13.77 -0.51 -2.53
N ASP A 45 14.55 -1.02 -3.48
CA ASP A 45 16.01 -0.98 -3.41
C ASP A 45 16.48 0.49 -3.45
N GLY A 46 17.21 0.93 -2.42
CA GLY A 46 17.81 2.26 -2.34
C GLY A 46 16.88 3.40 -1.90
N ILE A 47 15.62 3.09 -1.53
CA ILE A 47 14.66 4.07 -0.98
C ILE A 47 14.22 3.74 0.46
N ASP A 48 14.93 2.83 1.12
CA ASP A 48 14.67 2.37 2.48
C ASP A 48 15.13 3.38 3.55
N HIS A 49 16.14 4.18 3.24
CA HIS A 49 16.69 5.17 4.17
C HIS A 49 15.86 6.48 4.17
N ASN A 50 15.44 6.90 5.36
CA ASN A 50 14.72 8.16 5.58
C ASN A 50 15.51 9.11 6.49
N PRO A 51 16.15 10.17 5.96
CA PRO A 51 16.96 11.08 6.76
C PRO A 51 16.13 11.91 7.76
N TRP A 52 14.82 12.12 7.51
CA TRP A 52 13.95 12.88 8.40
C TRP A 52 13.81 12.25 9.79
N VAL A 53 13.96 10.92 9.89
CA VAL A 53 13.90 10.19 11.17
C VAL A 53 15.10 10.53 12.05
N GLU A 54 16.28 10.70 11.45
CA GLU A 54 17.52 11.01 12.19
C GLU A 54 17.46 12.42 12.77
N PHE A 55 17.10 13.41 11.94
CA PHE A 55 16.94 14.79 12.40
C PHE A 55 15.79 14.96 13.40
N GLY A 56 14.68 14.23 13.22
CA GLY A 56 13.58 14.22 14.17
C GLY A 56 13.99 13.67 15.54
N LYS A 57 14.77 12.58 15.55
CA LYS A 57 15.34 12.02 16.78
C LYS A 57 16.27 13.02 17.46
N MET A 58 17.19 13.64 16.71
CA MET A 58 18.10 14.65 17.25
C MET A 58 17.34 15.84 17.86
N ALA A 59 16.34 16.38 17.18
CA ALA A 59 15.54 17.48 17.71
C ALA A 59 14.77 17.12 19.00
N SER A 60 14.50 15.83 19.25
CA SER A 60 13.86 15.36 20.49
C SER A 60 14.84 15.09 21.63
N GLU A 61 16.11 14.78 21.34
CA GLU A 61 17.09 14.38 22.36
C GLU A 61 17.83 15.57 22.99
N TYR A 62 17.88 16.70 22.29
CA TYR A 62 18.59 17.90 22.70
C TYR A 62 17.64 19.09 22.91
N ASP A 63 18.01 19.98 23.83
CA ASP A 63 17.30 21.26 24.02
C ASP A 63 17.69 22.23 22.89
N VAL A 64 16.86 22.28 21.84
CA VAL A 64 17.12 23.06 20.62
C VAL A 64 15.89 23.87 20.21
N VAL A 65 16.13 25.05 19.63
CA VAL A 65 15.09 25.76 18.88
C VAL A 65 15.00 25.13 17.48
N ASN A 66 13.92 24.40 17.21
CA ASN A 66 13.78 23.63 15.98
C ASN A 66 13.28 24.49 14.80
N LEU A 67 14.22 25.10 14.08
CA LEU A 67 13.94 25.85 12.84
C LEU A 67 13.90 24.97 11.58
N GLY A 68 14.16 23.65 11.71
CA GLY A 68 14.06 22.70 10.61
C GLY A 68 12.65 22.18 10.35
N GLN A 69 11.72 22.45 11.27
CA GLN A 69 10.34 22.02 11.18
C GLN A 69 9.57 22.80 10.08
N GLY A 70 8.98 22.06 9.14
CA GLY A 70 8.23 22.64 8.02
C GLY A 70 6.75 22.94 8.32
N PHE A 71 6.34 23.00 9.58
CA PHE A 71 4.97 23.33 9.99
C PHE A 71 4.95 24.33 11.15
N PRO A 72 3.92 25.18 11.25
CA PRO A 72 3.82 26.20 12.29
C PRO A 72 3.84 25.63 13.71
N ASP A 73 4.42 26.38 14.64
CA ASP A 73 4.42 26.14 16.09
C ASP A 73 3.29 26.91 16.82
N PHE A 74 2.39 27.53 16.06
CA PHE A 74 1.22 28.28 16.52
C PHE A 74 -0.08 27.71 15.91
N PRO A 75 -1.25 27.99 16.50
CA PRO A 75 -2.50 27.38 16.06
C PRO A 75 -2.94 27.81 14.65
N PRO A 76 -3.69 26.96 13.92
CA PRO A 76 -4.36 27.38 12.69
C PRO A 76 -5.37 28.50 12.92
N PRO A 77 -5.82 29.22 11.87
CA PRO A 77 -6.89 30.21 11.98
C PRO A 77 -8.20 29.62 12.52
N ASP A 78 -8.93 30.41 13.32
CA ASP A 78 -10.15 29.97 14.02
C ASP A 78 -11.19 29.33 13.09
N PHE A 79 -11.40 29.89 11.90
CA PHE A 79 -12.39 29.35 10.96
C PHE A 79 -12.07 27.93 10.52
N ALA A 80 -10.78 27.58 10.40
CA ALA A 80 -10.35 26.24 10.01
C ALA A 80 -10.57 25.25 11.15
N VAL A 81 -10.26 25.66 12.39
CA VAL A 81 -10.52 24.87 13.59
C VAL A 81 -12.02 24.61 13.77
N GLN A 82 -12.84 25.66 13.62
CA GLN A 82 -14.30 25.56 13.72
C GLN A 82 -14.89 24.69 12.61
N ALA A 83 -14.41 24.82 11.37
CA ALA A 83 -14.84 23.96 10.27
C ALA A 83 -14.58 22.47 10.55
N PHE A 84 -13.43 22.15 11.14
CA PHE A 84 -13.11 20.77 11.53
C PHE A 84 -13.99 20.28 12.70
N GLN A 85 -14.19 21.10 13.73
CA GLN A 85 -15.11 20.77 14.85
C GLN A 85 -16.54 20.50 14.35
N ASN A 86 -17.02 21.32 13.41
CA ASN A 86 -18.32 21.15 12.79
C ASN A 86 -18.40 19.85 11.98
N ALA A 87 -17.35 19.50 11.24
CA ALA A 87 -17.31 18.24 10.48
C ALA A 87 -17.40 17.00 11.39
N LEU A 88 -16.85 17.07 12.60
CA LEU A 88 -16.90 15.98 13.58
C LEU A 88 -18.24 15.88 14.34
N SER A 89 -18.93 17.02 14.53
CA SER A 89 -20.10 17.09 15.43
C SER A 89 -21.45 17.22 14.71
N SER A 90 -21.46 17.45 13.40
CA SER A 90 -22.69 17.75 12.65
C SER A 90 -23.49 16.49 12.28
N ASP A 91 -23.06 15.78 11.24
CA ASP A 91 -23.73 14.59 10.71
C ASP A 91 -22.87 13.35 11.01
N PHE A 92 -23.45 12.38 11.73
CA PHE A 92 -22.75 11.14 12.06
C PHE A 92 -22.30 10.36 10.80
N MET A 93 -22.97 10.55 9.66
CA MET A 93 -22.60 9.94 8.38
C MET A 93 -21.27 10.47 7.83
N LEU A 94 -20.77 11.62 8.28
CA LEU A 94 -19.45 12.13 7.89
C LEU A 94 -18.29 11.28 8.40
N ASN A 95 -18.54 10.39 9.37
CA ASN A 95 -17.57 9.39 9.82
C ASN A 95 -17.51 8.15 8.90
N GLN A 96 -18.41 8.06 7.91
CA GLN A 96 -18.47 6.95 6.96
C GLN A 96 -17.79 7.32 5.63
N TYR A 97 -17.64 6.31 4.76
CA TYR A 97 -17.00 6.50 3.46
C TYR A 97 -17.66 7.60 2.62
N THR A 98 -16.81 8.45 2.06
CA THR A 98 -17.18 9.51 1.12
C THR A 98 -16.97 9.05 -0.33
N LYS A 99 -17.29 9.91 -1.31
CA LYS A 99 -17.14 9.59 -2.74
C LYS A 99 -15.68 9.39 -3.13
N ALA A 100 -15.44 8.46 -4.07
CA ALA A 100 -14.10 8.04 -4.49
C ALA A 100 -13.18 9.15 -5.04
N PHE A 101 -13.73 10.16 -5.72
CA PHE A 101 -12.94 11.23 -6.36
C PHE A 101 -13.13 12.62 -5.73
N VAL A 102 -13.93 12.74 -4.66
CA VAL A 102 -14.08 13.86 -3.70
C VAL A 102 -15.51 13.90 -3.14
N SER A 103 -15.65 14.16 -1.84
CA SER A 103 -16.82 14.89 -1.33
C SER A 103 -16.46 15.75 -0.12
N LEU A 104 -16.68 17.06 -0.26
CA LEU A 104 -16.86 18.03 0.81
C LEU A 104 -18.01 18.96 0.38
N SER A 105 -19.25 18.55 0.60
CA SER A 105 -20.35 19.52 0.58
C SER A 105 -20.25 20.34 1.85
N ALA A 106 -19.63 21.53 1.77
CA ALA A 106 -19.75 22.51 2.82
C ALA A 106 -21.24 22.78 3.05
N SER A 107 -21.71 22.52 4.28
CA SER A 107 -23.10 22.70 4.64
C SER A 107 -23.50 24.16 4.40
N PRO A 108 -24.56 24.47 3.63
CA PRO A 108 -24.96 25.85 3.29
C PRO A 108 -25.67 26.57 4.45
N GLY A 109 -25.19 26.39 5.69
CA GLY A 109 -25.79 26.97 6.90
C GLY A 109 -25.24 28.34 7.33
N ALA A 110 -24.18 28.84 6.68
CA ALA A 110 -23.49 30.07 7.09
C ALA A 110 -23.82 31.31 6.25
N LEU A 111 -24.94 31.33 5.51
CA LEU A 111 -25.47 32.56 4.91
C LEU A 111 -26.74 33.01 5.63
N GLY A 112 -26.56 33.99 6.52
CA GLY A 112 -27.53 35.05 6.84
C GLY A 112 -28.97 34.64 7.13
N HIS A 113 -29.32 34.63 8.42
CA HIS A 113 -30.71 34.79 8.88
C HIS A 113 -31.38 35.95 8.13
N ARG A 114 -32.25 35.63 7.17
CA ARG A 114 -33.19 36.58 6.58
C ARG A 114 -34.36 36.71 7.56
N PRO A 115 -34.72 37.92 8.03
CA PRO A 115 -35.84 38.08 8.94
C PRO A 115 -37.14 37.67 8.24
N GLN A 116 -37.93 36.81 8.88
CA GLN A 116 -39.26 36.42 8.42
C GLN A 116 -40.17 37.66 8.45
N GLY A 117 -40.61 38.13 7.29
CA GLY A 117 -41.72 39.07 7.18
C GLY A 117 -43.03 38.36 7.53
N GLY A 118 -43.75 38.89 8.51
CA GLY A 118 -45.02 38.35 9.01
C GLY A 118 -46.18 38.38 7.98
N PRO A 119 -47.31 37.73 8.29
CA PRO A 119 -48.41 37.57 7.37
C PRO A 119 -49.31 38.81 7.39
N GLY A 120 -49.50 39.47 6.24
CA GLY A 120 -50.54 40.50 6.12
C GLY A 120 -50.42 41.33 4.84
N GLY A 121 -51.40 41.20 3.95
CA GLY A 121 -51.58 42.11 2.82
C GLY A 121 -52.07 41.42 1.57
N GLY A 122 -53.40 41.38 1.39
CA GLY A 122 -54.05 40.83 0.20
C GLY A 122 -53.55 41.47 -1.09
N ARG A 123 -53.22 40.62 -2.07
CA ARG A 123 -52.79 41.05 -3.40
C ARG A 123 -54.02 41.13 -4.31
N VAL A 124 -54.53 42.35 -4.50
CA VAL A 124 -55.49 42.69 -5.55
C VAL A 124 -54.80 42.48 -6.91
N ARG A 125 -55.46 41.76 -7.83
CA ARG A 125 -55.02 41.60 -9.23
C ARG A 125 -55.57 42.78 -10.05
N PRO A 126 -54.77 43.45 -10.90
CA PRO A 126 -55.34 44.31 -11.92
C PRO A 126 -55.61 43.51 -13.20
N PHE A 127 -56.57 44.02 -13.98
CA PHE A 127 -56.81 43.70 -15.38
C PHE A 127 -55.58 44.00 -16.25
#